data_AF-A0A6L4YBF2-F1
#
_entry.id   AF-A0A6L4YBF2-F1
#
_cell.length_a   1.000
_cell.length_b   1.000
_cell.length_c   1.000
_cell.angle_alpha   90.00
_cell.angle_beta   90.00
_cell.angle_gamma   90.00
#
_symmetry.space_group_name_H-M   'P 1'
#
loop_
_entity.id
_entity.type
_entity.pdbx_description
1 polymer ?
#
loop_
_entity_poly.entity_id
_entity_poly.type
_entity_poly.pdbx_seq_one_letter_code
_entity_poly.pdbx_strand_id
1 'polypeptide(L)'
;MPLNGYEKAAIFLSCVGEEAAAEALKDLNIREIGKITMHMARLKTVNTTTIDNVMKEASDMIDRGDLHIGGEEFVKKILSIGLGEDGATKILEMASKEGPLDSLKWVDSKT
;
A
#
# COMPACT_ATOMS: atom_id res chain seq x y z
N MET A 1 -21.48 -7.17 17.64
CA MET A 1 -21.99 -6.32 16.56
C MET A 1 -20.94 -6.25 15.47
N PRO A 2 -21.32 -6.24 14.18
CA PRO A 2 -20.36 -6.02 13.10
C PRO A 2 -19.74 -4.62 13.26
N LEU A 3 -18.45 -4.50 13.01
CA LEU A 3 -17.75 -3.21 13.00
C LEU A 3 -18.35 -2.32 11.91
N ASN A 4 -18.58 -1.04 12.25
CA ASN A 4 -18.97 -0.06 11.26
C ASN A 4 -17.76 0.35 10.38
N GLY A 5 -18.01 0.95 9.20
CA GLY A 5 -16.95 1.33 8.27
C GLY A 5 -15.91 2.29 8.86
N TYR A 6 -16.32 3.23 9.72
CA TYR A 6 -15.41 4.16 10.41
C TYR A 6 -14.57 3.46 11.48
N GLU A 7 -15.10 2.45 12.16
CA GLU A 7 -14.34 1.62 13.11
C GLU A 7 -13.31 0.76 12.39
N LYS A 8 -13.66 0.16 11.25
CA LYS A 8 -12.71 -0.58 10.41
C LYS A 8 -11.61 0.33 9.88
N ALA A 9 -11.97 1.51 9.36
CA ALA A 9 -11.02 2.51 8.90
C ALA A 9 -10.08 2.96 10.03
N ALA A 10 -10.60 3.19 11.23
CA ALA A 10 -9.80 3.54 12.39
C ALA A 10 -8.78 2.44 12.75
N ILE A 11 -9.20 1.17 12.75
CA ILE A 11 -8.31 0.02 13.00
C ILE A 11 -7.24 -0.09 11.90
N PHE A 12 -7.66 -0.01 10.62
CA PHE A 12 -6.75 -0.10 9.49
C PHE A 12 -5.69 1.01 9.50
N LEU A 13 -6.10 2.26 9.70
CA LEU A 13 -5.20 3.41 9.79
C LEU A 13 -4.23 3.29 10.97
N SER A 14 -4.68 2.76 12.11
CA SER A 14 -3.81 2.45 13.24
C SER A 14 -2.79 1.34 12.93
N CYS A 15 -3.09 0.41 12.03
CA CYS A 15 -2.19 -0.68 11.66
C CYS A 15 -1.15 -0.30 10.60
N VAL A 16 -1.49 0.57 9.65
CA VAL A 16 -0.57 1.01 8.58
C VAL A 16 0.46 2.05 9.05
N GLY A 17 0.22 2.69 10.19
CA GLY A 17 1.14 3.65 10.81
C GLY A 17 0.79 5.12 10.53
N GLU A 18 1.43 6.01 11.29
CA GLU A 18 1.07 7.43 11.37
C GLU A 18 1.23 8.17 10.04
N GLU A 19 2.33 7.93 9.31
CA GLU A 19 2.62 8.62 8.05
C GLU A 19 1.62 8.24 6.95
N ALA A 20 1.38 6.94 6.76
CA ALA A 20 0.42 6.45 5.78
C ALA A 20 -1.02 6.87 6.13
N ALA A 21 -1.36 6.86 7.41
CA ALA A 21 -2.67 7.31 7.86
C ALA A 21 -2.87 8.81 7.60
N ALA A 22 -1.85 9.64 7.88
CA ALA A 22 -1.91 11.08 7.64
C ALA A 22 -2.11 11.41 6.16
N GLU A 23 -1.46 10.66 5.26
CA GLU A 23 -1.66 10.82 3.81
C GLU A 23 -3.08 10.45 3.40
N ALA A 24 -3.57 9.28 3.84
CA ALA A 24 -4.93 8.82 3.52
C ALA A 24 -6.03 9.77 4.02
N LEU A 25 -5.82 10.45 5.16
CA LEU A 25 -6.78 11.41 5.69
C LEU A 25 -6.90 12.68 4.85
N LYS A 26 -5.90 13.04 4.01
CA LYS A 26 -5.94 14.25 3.18
C LYS A 26 -7.02 14.22 2.11
N ASP A 27 -7.37 13.03 1.63
CA ASP A 27 -8.39 12.83 0.60
C ASP A 27 -9.83 12.79 1.16
N LEU A 28 -9.98 12.83 2.48
CA LEU A 28 -11.27 12.75 3.16
C LEU A 28 -11.81 14.13 3.54
N ASN A 29 -13.13 14.25 3.66
CA ASN A 29 -13.72 15.50 4.16
C ASN A 29 -13.64 15.59 5.70
N ILE A 30 -13.75 16.82 6.24
CA ILE A 30 -13.65 17.12 7.68
C ILE A 30 -14.62 16.28 8.53
N ARG A 31 -15.81 15.97 8.01
CA ARG A 31 -16.81 15.18 8.74
C ARG A 31 -16.38 13.72 8.86
N GLU A 32 -15.79 13.15 7.82
CA GLU A 32 -15.27 11.78 7.82
C GLU A 32 -14.05 11.65 8.72
N ILE A 33 -13.10 12.58 8.60
CA ILE A 33 -11.92 12.66 9.46
C ILE A 33 -12.36 12.67 10.93
N GLY A 34 -13.28 13.56 11.31
CA GLY A 34 -13.76 13.66 12.69
C GLY A 34 -14.36 12.36 13.23
N LYS A 35 -15.11 11.61 12.40
CA LYS A 35 -15.67 10.31 12.79
C LYS A 35 -14.58 9.27 12.98
N ILE A 36 -13.65 9.15 12.03
CA ILE A 36 -12.55 8.18 12.07
C ILE A 36 -11.66 8.46 13.29
N THR A 37 -11.23 9.71 13.49
CA THR A 37 -10.40 10.11 14.63
C THR A 37 -11.10 9.86 15.97
N MET A 38 -12.41 10.11 16.06
CA MET A 38 -13.19 9.79 17.27
C MET A 38 -13.15 8.29 17.58
N HIS A 39 -13.27 7.43 16.56
CA HIS A 39 -13.15 5.99 16.74
C HIS A 39 -11.72 5.59 17.11
N MET A 40 -10.70 6.12 16.43
CA MET A 40 -9.28 5.88 16.74
C MET A 40 -8.95 6.20 18.20
N ALA A 41 -9.37 7.36 18.71
CA ALA A 41 -9.12 7.76 20.09
C ALA A 41 -9.81 6.85 21.14
N ARG A 42 -10.86 6.13 20.75
CA ARG A 42 -11.58 5.18 21.61
C ARG A 42 -11.01 3.76 21.54
N LEU A 43 -10.22 3.45 20.52
CA LEU A 43 -9.55 2.14 20.39
C LEU A 43 -8.42 2.05 21.44
N LYS A 44 -8.70 1.38 22.56
CA LYS A 44 -7.68 1.10 23.58
C LYS A 44 -6.95 -0.21 23.36
N THR A 45 -7.69 -1.24 22.96
CA THR A 45 -7.18 -2.59 22.73
C THR A 45 -8.10 -3.26 21.74
N VAL A 46 -7.53 -3.75 20.64
CA VAL A 46 -8.25 -4.46 19.59
C VAL A 46 -7.73 -5.89 19.56
N ASN A 47 -8.63 -6.86 19.50
CA ASN A 47 -8.24 -8.27 19.40
C ASN A 47 -7.53 -8.50 18.06
N THR A 48 -6.46 -9.30 18.07
CA THR A 48 -5.70 -9.69 16.86
C THR A 48 -6.60 -10.26 15.77
N THR A 49 -7.57 -11.10 16.13
CA THR A 49 -8.57 -11.66 15.21
C THR A 49 -9.36 -10.56 14.47
N THR A 50 -9.67 -9.48 15.17
CA THR A 50 -10.38 -8.34 14.58
C THR A 50 -9.49 -7.57 13.61
N ILE A 51 -8.22 -7.39 13.97
CA ILE A 51 -7.22 -6.76 13.10
C ILE A 51 -7.04 -7.59 11.83
N ASP A 52 -6.83 -8.90 11.96
CA ASP A 52 -6.67 -9.83 10.84
C ASP A 52 -7.88 -9.78 9.88
N ASN A 53 -9.10 -9.76 10.43
CA ASN A 53 -10.30 -9.67 9.61
C ASN A 53 -10.39 -8.34 8.85
N VAL A 54 -10.05 -7.21 9.48
CA VAL A 54 -10.06 -5.89 8.83
C VAL A 54 -8.99 -5.80 7.74
N MET A 55 -7.78 -6.30 8.03
CA MET A 55 -6.69 -6.32 7.05
C MET A 55 -7.01 -7.23 5.86
N LYS A 56 -7.58 -8.41 6.11
CA LYS A 56 -8.02 -9.32 5.05
C LYS A 56 -9.11 -8.70 4.18
N GLU A 57 -10.09 -8.04 4.79
CA GLU A 57 -11.13 -7.33 4.04
C GLU A 57 -10.55 -6.21 3.19
N ALA A 58 -9.59 -5.43 3.71
CA ALA A 58 -8.90 -4.40 2.94
C ALA A 58 -8.11 -4.99 1.76
N SER A 59 -7.36 -6.07 1.96
CA SER A 59 -6.64 -6.78 0.90
C SER A 59 -7.58 -7.33 -0.17
N ASP A 60 -8.68 -7.99 0.25
CA ASP A 60 -9.70 -8.48 -0.67
C ASP A 60 -10.33 -7.35 -1.49
N MET A 61 -10.52 -6.15 -0.90
CA MET A 61 -11.05 -4.98 -1.61
C MET A 61 -10.04 -4.40 -2.60
N ILE A 62 -8.75 -4.41 -2.25
CA ILE A 62 -7.66 -4.03 -3.15
C ILE A 62 -7.59 -4.99 -4.34
N ASP A 63 -7.65 -6.30 -4.10
CA ASP A 63 -7.58 -7.33 -5.14
C ASP A 63 -8.81 -7.33 -6.07
N ARG A 64 -9.98 -6.93 -5.56
CA ARG A 64 -11.24 -6.84 -6.34
C ARG A 64 -11.42 -5.49 -7.03
N GLY A 65 -10.72 -4.46 -6.56
CA GLY A 65 -10.75 -3.13 -7.16
C GLY A 65 -9.74 -3.04 -8.31
N ASP A 66 -10.04 -2.20 -9.30
CA ASP A 66 -9.08 -1.75 -10.31
C ASP A 66 -8.05 -0.76 -9.71
N LEU A 67 -7.62 -1.02 -8.47
CA LEU A 67 -6.54 -0.29 -7.84
C LEU A 67 -5.28 -0.76 -8.57
N HIS A 68 -4.89 -0.03 -9.61
CA HIS A 68 -3.60 -0.16 -10.29
C HIS A 68 -2.47 0.18 -9.29
N ILE A 69 -2.29 -0.65 -8.27
CA ILE A 69 -1.08 -0.71 -7.46
C ILE A 69 -0.07 -1.45 -8.30
N GLY A 70 0.59 -0.73 -9.18
CA GLY A 70 1.54 -1.33 -10.11
C GLY A 70 1.85 -0.42 -11.28
N GLY A 71 2.97 -0.73 -11.94
CA GLY A 71 3.54 0.11 -12.98
C GLY A 71 4.76 0.87 -12.50
N GLU A 72 5.57 1.27 -13.47
CA GLU A 72 6.87 1.90 -13.25
C GLU A 72 6.77 3.16 -12.39
N GLU A 73 5.72 3.97 -12.57
CA GLU A 73 5.46 5.19 -11.80
C GLU A 73 5.20 4.94 -10.31
N PHE A 74 4.45 3.89 -9.96
CA PHE A 74 4.18 3.54 -8.56
C PHE A 74 5.45 3.05 -7.86
N VAL A 75 6.20 2.17 -8.52
CA VAL A 75 7.49 1.66 -8.01
C VAL A 75 8.50 2.80 -7.88
N LYS A 76 8.56 3.70 -8.86
CA LYS A 76 9.40 4.90 -8.80
C LYS A 76 9.05 5.78 -7.61
N LYS A 77 7.76 6.04 -7.36
CA LYS A 77 7.31 6.86 -6.24
C LYS A 77 7.68 6.23 -4.89
N ILE A 78 7.49 4.91 -4.74
CA ILE A 78 7.90 4.18 -3.53
C ILE A 78 9.41 4.24 -3.32
N LEU A 79 10.20 3.91 -4.36
CA LEU A 79 11.66 3.92 -4.27
C LEU A 79 12.19 5.33 -3.99
N SER A 80 11.57 6.37 -4.56
CA SER A 80 11.97 7.77 -4.31
C SER A 80 11.71 8.20 -2.87
N ILE A 81 10.63 7.72 -2.23
CA ILE A 81 10.34 8.01 -0.82
C ILE A 81 11.38 7.34 0.09
N GLY A 82 11.76 6.08 -0.21
CA GLY A 82 12.69 5.33 0.65
C GLY A 82 14.17 5.62 0.42
N LEU A 83 14.57 5.95 -0.82
CA LEU A 83 15.98 6.02 -1.26
C LEU A 83 16.38 7.37 -1.88
N GLY A 84 15.42 8.29 -2.06
CA GLY A 84 15.62 9.51 -2.85
C GLY A 84 15.55 9.26 -4.37
N GLU A 85 15.35 10.33 -5.15
CA GLU A 85 15.15 10.23 -6.61
C GLU A 85 16.32 9.55 -7.35
N ASP A 86 17.56 9.81 -6.93
CA ASP A 86 18.77 9.24 -7.55
C ASP A 86 18.86 7.72 -7.29
N GLY A 87 18.61 7.30 -6.05
CA GLY A 87 18.58 5.90 -5.66
C GLY A 87 17.47 5.12 -6.36
N ALA A 88 16.29 5.72 -6.49
CA ALA A 88 15.16 5.14 -7.21
C ALA A 88 15.47 4.90 -8.69
N THR A 89 16.05 5.90 -9.36
CA THR A 89 16.42 5.82 -10.78
C THR A 89 17.43 4.71 -11.03
N LYS A 90 18.47 4.62 -10.19
CA LYS A 90 19.50 3.59 -10.29
C LYS A 90 18.94 2.17 -10.12
N ILE A 91 18.03 1.98 -9.18
CA ILE A 91 17.38 0.68 -8.93
C ILE A 91 16.48 0.28 -10.10
N LEU A 92 15.69 1.23 -10.63
CA LEU A 92 14.83 0.99 -11.79
C LEU A 92 15.64 0.65 -13.06
N GLU A 93 16.76 1.34 -13.30
CA GLU A 93 17.66 1.02 -14.42
C GLU A 93 18.27 -0.39 -14.32
N MET A 94 18.60 -0.85 -13.10
CA MET A 94 19.09 -2.21 -12.88
C MET A 94 17.98 -3.25 -13.11
N ALA A 95 16.78 -3.01 -12.56
CA ALA A 95 15.64 -3.90 -12.74
C ALA A 95 15.22 -4.04 -14.22
N SER A 96 15.27 -2.94 -14.99
CA SER A 96 14.98 -2.96 -16.43
C SER A 96 16.05 -3.69 -17.25
N LYS A 97 17.31 -3.73 -16.80
CA LYS A 97 18.39 -4.50 -17.44
C LYS A 97 18.26 -6.00 -17.21
N GLU A 98 17.59 -6.44 -16.14
CA GLU A 98 17.29 -7.85 -15.86
C GLU A 98 15.97 -8.33 -16.50
N GLY A 99 15.31 -7.48 -17.30
CA GLY A 99 14.13 -7.84 -18.10
C GLY A 99 14.43 -8.84 -19.25
N PRO A 100 13.40 -9.28 -20.01
CA PRO A 100 13.36 -10.52 -20.82
C PRO A 100 14.40 -10.67 -21.96
N LEU A 101 15.36 -9.77 -22.09
CA LEU A 101 16.47 -9.85 -23.02
C LEU A 101 17.60 -10.79 -22.51
N ASP A 102 17.73 -11.02 -21.20
CA ASP A 102 18.70 -12.02 -20.69
C ASP A 102 18.18 -13.46 -20.89
N SER A 103 16.87 -13.64 -21.08
CA SER A 103 16.25 -14.92 -21.50
C SER A 103 16.65 -15.36 -22.91
N LEU A 104 17.20 -14.45 -23.73
CA LEU A 104 17.57 -14.69 -25.12
C LEU A 104 19.08 -14.79 -25.36
N LYS A 105 19.91 -14.68 -24.31
CA LYS A 105 21.37 -14.85 -24.44
C LYS A 105 21.84 -16.28 -24.69
N TRP A 106 20.93 -17.27 -24.69
CA TRP A 106 21.28 -18.69 -24.83
C TRP A 106 20.71 -19.39 -26.08
N VAL A 107 20.13 -18.66 -27.04
CA VAL A 107 19.49 -19.24 -28.25
C VAL A 107 20.27 -18.98 -29.54
N ASP A 108 21.58 -18.69 -29.47
CA ASP A 108 22.42 -18.82 -30.66
C ASP A 108 23.79 -19.43 -30.32
N SER A 109 23.79 -20.75 -30.20
CA SER A 109 24.99 -21.59 -30.31
C SER A 109 24.55 -22.98 -30.75
N LYS A 110 24.02 -23.04 -31.97
CA LYS A 110 24.04 -24.17 -32.93
C LYS A 110 23.03 -23.88 -34.04
N THR A 111 23.46 -23.13 -35.05
CA THR A 111 23.11 -23.44 -36.44
C THR A 111 24.38 -23.39 -37.27
#